data_AF-A0A2H6KA27-F1
#
_entry.id   AF-A0A2H6KA27-F1
#
_cell.length_a   1.000
_cell.length_b   1.000
_cell.length_c   1.000
_cell.angle_alpha   90.00
_cell.angle_beta   90.00
_cell.angle_gamma   90.00
#
_symmetry.space_group_name_H-M   'P 1'
#
loop_
_entity.id
_entity.type
_entity.pdbx_description
1 polymer ?
#
loop_
_entity_poly.entity_id
_entity_poly.type
_entity_poly.pdbx_seq_one_letter_code
_entity_poly.pdbx_strand_id
1 'polypeptide(L)'
;MHKLLESAIPLGPEKAKSKVSKSSDTVSLRSHSIDPVELTKPGATFASVENLRCPHHFALPIQYFCLDCKDGEGCFCSECALTRHATCDVRTLEEAYTTVLNNVIRKWASQFSSRADGLELTFAQQLEDKREEWSMKLQEAQSVLNRMCDDVTTTVRELETSLTRWLNQSHRSFAQEHDKIRDHVESTLESYAKNADMLRQQRRLPAARMLLFYNENHVMLRELLLGTTPRDSERMIAQATRHLGVRLDNINATAVEYSKLIRQLERNIRHAEGC
;
A
#
# COMPACT_ATOMS: atom_id res chain seq x y z
N MET A 1 7.26 8.08 -7.65
CA MET A 1 7.54 7.06 -6.62
C MET A 1 7.96 5.69 -7.18
N HIS A 2 8.49 5.62 -8.41
CA HIS A 2 8.89 4.33 -9.03
C HIS A 2 10.37 3.94 -8.81
N LYS A 3 11.20 4.83 -8.23
CA LYS A 3 12.66 4.63 -8.10
C LYS A 3 13.14 4.12 -6.73
N LEU A 4 12.23 3.91 -5.77
CA LEU A 4 12.58 3.50 -4.40
C LEU A 4 12.29 2.02 -4.09
N LEU A 5 11.74 1.28 -5.05
CA LEU A 5 11.39 -0.14 -4.88
C LEU A 5 12.32 -1.11 -5.62
N GLU A 6 13.20 -0.62 -6.49
CA GLU A 6 14.17 -1.47 -7.22
C GLU A 6 15.42 -1.83 -6.40
N SER A 7 15.64 -1.21 -5.23
CA SER A 7 16.83 -1.44 -4.41
C SER A 7 16.67 -2.50 -3.31
N ALA A 8 15.49 -3.12 -3.18
CA ALA A 8 15.23 -4.01 -2.03
C ALA A 8 15.48 -5.50 -2.30
N ILE A 9 15.62 -5.95 -3.54
CA ILE A 9 15.76 -7.38 -3.85
C ILE A 9 16.63 -7.60 -5.11
N PRO A 10 17.90 -8.04 -4.99
CA PRO A 10 18.67 -8.45 -6.15
C PRO A 10 18.28 -9.89 -6.53
N LEU A 11 17.44 -10.03 -7.56
CA LEU A 11 17.18 -11.28 -8.27
C LEU A 11 18.10 -11.36 -9.51
N GLY A 12 19.06 -12.28 -9.51
CA GLY A 12 19.68 -12.81 -10.73
C GLY A 12 21.17 -12.51 -10.96
N PRO A 13 21.87 -13.33 -11.78
CA PRO A 13 23.30 -13.59 -11.62
C PRO A 13 24.14 -12.85 -12.66
N GLU A 14 25.04 -11.96 -12.21
CA GLU A 14 26.08 -11.42 -13.09
C GLU A 14 27.49 -11.57 -12.52
N LYS A 15 28.35 -12.00 -13.44
CA LYS A 15 29.78 -12.30 -13.30
C LYS A 15 30.57 -11.02 -13.03
N ALA A 16 31.40 -11.02 -11.99
CA ALA A 16 32.52 -10.10 -11.87
C ALA A 16 33.81 -10.86 -11.59
N LYS A 17 34.71 -10.87 -12.59
CA LYS A 17 36.13 -11.14 -12.42
C LYS A 17 36.75 -10.00 -11.60
N SER A 18 37.52 -10.29 -10.56
CA SER A 18 38.89 -9.75 -10.41
C SER A 18 39.62 -10.24 -9.15
N LYS A 19 40.85 -10.72 -9.41
CA LYS A 19 42.10 -10.61 -8.63
C LYS A 19 42.11 -10.83 -7.11
N VAL A 20 42.64 -12.01 -6.79
CA VAL A 20 43.61 -12.35 -5.72
C VAL A 20 44.29 -11.17 -5.01
N SER A 21 44.15 -11.14 -3.68
CA SER A 21 45.25 -10.88 -2.74
C SER A 21 45.01 -11.62 -1.42
N LYS A 22 46.12 -12.08 -0.82
CA LYS A 22 46.25 -13.06 0.27
C LYS A 22 45.99 -12.45 1.67
N SER A 23 45.89 -13.38 2.64
CA SER A 23 45.95 -13.27 4.12
C SER A 23 44.72 -12.65 4.80
N SER A 24 44.16 -13.17 5.89
CA SER A 24 44.47 -14.32 6.76
C SER A 24 43.26 -14.55 7.67
N ASP A 25 43.07 -15.80 8.08
CA ASP A 25 42.36 -16.23 9.30
C ASP A 25 40.85 -15.98 9.42
N THR A 26 40.07 -16.84 8.75
CA THR A 26 38.81 -17.33 9.32
C THR A 26 38.88 -18.84 9.42
N VAL A 27 38.91 -19.30 10.67
CA VAL A 27 38.86 -20.71 11.06
C VAL A 27 37.60 -21.32 10.47
N SER A 28 37.76 -22.07 9.39
CA SER A 28 36.71 -22.91 8.83
C SER A 28 36.38 -23.96 9.90
N LEU A 29 35.25 -23.79 10.58
CA LEU A 29 34.59 -24.86 11.31
C LEU A 29 34.25 -25.95 10.29
N ARG A 30 35.21 -26.83 10.03
CA ARG A 30 34.99 -28.10 9.37
C ARG A 30 33.99 -28.84 10.25
N SER A 31 32.77 -28.97 9.76
CA SER A 31 31.86 -30.02 10.18
C SER A 31 32.56 -31.34 9.92
N HIS A 32 33.32 -31.81 10.91
CA HIS A 32 33.71 -33.20 10.96
C HIS A 32 32.44 -33.97 11.28
N SER A 33 31.74 -34.42 10.24
CA SER A 33 30.84 -35.56 10.38
C SER A 33 31.71 -36.70 10.87
N ILE A 34 31.63 -37.00 12.16
CA ILE A 34 32.26 -38.19 12.70
C ILE A 34 31.47 -39.34 12.09
N ASP A 35 32.07 -39.99 11.09
CA ASP A 35 31.52 -41.21 10.52
C ASP A 35 31.37 -42.22 11.66
N PRO A 36 30.16 -42.75 11.93
CA PRO A 36 29.92 -43.67 13.03
C PRO A 36 30.70 -45.01 12.88
N VAL A 37 31.33 -45.21 11.72
CA VAL A 37 32.16 -46.37 11.35
C VAL A 37 33.64 -46.19 11.74
N GLU A 38 34.11 -44.97 11.99
CA GLU A 38 35.48 -44.77 12.49
C GLU A 38 35.64 -45.10 13.98
N LEU A 39 34.54 -45.07 14.76
CA LEU A 39 34.53 -45.52 16.16
C LEU A 39 34.54 -47.05 16.34
N THR A 40 34.43 -47.82 15.26
CA THR A 40 34.31 -49.29 15.30
C THR A 40 35.49 -50.04 14.68
N LYS A 41 36.57 -49.36 14.27
CA LYS A 41 37.79 -50.06 13.84
C LYS A 41 38.52 -50.61 15.07
N PRO A 42 38.66 -51.93 15.24
CA PRO A 42 39.54 -52.49 16.26
C PRO A 42 40.97 -52.13 15.86
N GLY A 43 41.54 -51.11 16.52
CA GLY A 43 42.87 -50.58 16.19
C GLY A 43 42.94 -49.05 16.01
N ALA A 44 41.84 -48.31 16.12
CA ALA A 44 41.94 -46.88 16.42
C ALA A 44 42.51 -46.76 17.85
N THR A 45 43.74 -46.28 17.96
CA THR A 45 44.43 -46.06 19.24
C THR A 45 43.60 -45.12 20.09
N PHE A 46 42.77 -45.69 20.96
CA PHE A 46 42.32 -45.02 22.17
C PHE A 46 43.57 -44.46 22.82
N ALA A 47 43.61 -43.16 23.10
CA ALA A 47 44.61 -42.60 24.01
C ALA A 47 44.66 -43.54 25.22
N SER A 48 45.80 -44.21 25.44
CA SER A 48 45.85 -45.36 26.33
C SER A 48 45.47 -44.92 27.74
N VAL A 49 44.24 -45.23 28.13
CA VAL A 49 43.71 -45.06 29.50
C VAL A 49 44.50 -45.93 30.49
N GLU A 50 45.42 -46.76 30.00
CA GLU A 50 46.31 -47.66 30.74
C GLU A 50 47.09 -46.98 31.88
N ASN A 51 47.25 -45.64 31.86
CA ASN A 51 47.93 -44.89 32.93
C ASN A 51 47.04 -43.95 33.75
N LEU A 52 45.73 -43.89 33.51
CA LEU A 52 44.84 -43.11 34.36
C LEU A 52 44.64 -43.81 35.69
N ARG A 53 45.03 -43.14 36.78
CA ARG A 53 44.91 -43.65 38.15
C ARG A 53 43.56 -43.28 38.73
N CYS A 54 43.04 -44.14 39.61
CA CYS A 54 41.81 -43.85 40.30
C CYS A 54 41.97 -42.60 41.18
N PRO A 55 41.03 -41.64 41.15
CA PRO A 55 41.06 -40.44 42.00
C PRO A 55 41.09 -40.74 43.51
N HIS A 56 40.64 -41.93 43.91
CA HIS A 56 40.56 -42.36 45.31
C HIS A 56 41.69 -43.31 45.71
N HIS A 57 42.20 -44.09 44.75
CA HIS A 57 43.29 -45.04 44.96
C HIS A 57 44.37 -44.80 43.90
N PHE A 58 45.23 -43.80 44.15
CA PHE A 58 46.24 -43.33 43.19
C PHE A 58 47.27 -44.39 42.76
N ALA A 59 47.41 -45.48 43.53
CA ALA A 59 48.28 -46.61 43.20
C ALA A 59 47.65 -47.57 42.17
N LEU A 60 46.33 -47.51 41.98
CA LEU A 60 45.60 -48.47 41.16
C LEU A 60 45.13 -47.84 39.83
N PRO A 61 45.22 -48.58 38.71
CA PRO A 61 44.70 -48.13 37.43
C PRO A 61 43.17 -48.18 37.39
N ILE A 62 42.58 -47.33 36.57
CA ILE A 62 41.16 -47.38 36.23
C ILE A 62 40.92 -48.57 35.29
N GLN A 63 39.97 -49.44 35.64
CA GLN A 63 39.68 -50.68 34.90
C GLN A 63 38.18 -50.97 34.75
N TYR A 64 37.34 -50.29 35.54
CA TYR A 64 35.91 -50.53 35.61
C TYR A 64 35.12 -49.26 35.38
N PHE A 65 33.89 -49.42 34.91
CA PHE A 65 32.92 -48.37 34.75
C PHE A 65 31.58 -48.74 35.39
N CYS A 66 30.96 -47.80 36.11
CA CYS A 66 29.62 -47.96 36.67
C CYS A 66 28.59 -47.31 35.74
N LEU A 67 27.57 -48.07 35.35
CA LEU A 67 26.47 -47.58 34.50
C LEU A 67 25.41 -46.79 35.29
N ASP A 68 25.34 -46.98 36.60
CA ASP A 68 24.32 -46.36 37.47
C ASP A 68 24.76 -44.99 38.02
N CYS A 69 26.06 -44.79 38.23
CA CYS A 69 26.60 -43.56 38.77
C CYS A 69 26.64 -42.46 37.70
N LYS A 70 25.82 -41.43 37.86
CA LYS A 70 25.82 -40.24 37.00
C LYS A 70 26.83 -39.22 37.51
N ASP A 71 27.27 -38.34 36.61
CA ASP A 71 28.13 -37.18 36.89
C ASP A 71 29.61 -37.48 37.22
N GLY A 72 30.31 -38.14 36.29
CA GLY A 72 31.79 -38.12 36.25
C GLY A 72 32.52 -39.06 37.22
N GLU A 73 31.83 -39.72 38.15
CA GLU A 73 32.36 -40.83 38.97
C GLU A 73 32.25 -42.20 38.26
N GLY A 74 32.20 -42.20 36.92
CA GLY A 74 31.90 -43.40 36.15
C GLY A 74 33.06 -44.39 36.08
N CYS A 75 34.31 -43.93 35.95
CA CYS A 75 35.49 -44.79 35.76
C CYS A 75 36.32 -44.95 37.05
N PHE A 76 36.60 -46.18 37.49
CA PHE A 76 37.32 -46.43 38.76
C PHE A 76 38.16 -47.71 38.78
N CYS A 77 38.92 -47.91 39.86
CA CYS A 77 39.76 -49.10 40.09
C CYS A 77 38.99 -50.27 40.73
N SER A 78 39.62 -51.44 40.77
CA SER A 78 39.07 -52.65 41.42
C SER A 78 38.61 -52.45 42.87
N GLU A 79 39.35 -51.69 43.69
CA GLU A 79 38.95 -51.44 45.09
C GLU A 79 37.69 -50.60 45.22
N CYS A 80 37.51 -49.60 44.35
CA CYS A 80 36.27 -48.82 44.29
C CYS A 80 35.08 -49.66 43.85
N ALA A 81 35.29 -50.63 42.96
CA ALA A 81 34.24 -51.56 42.54
C ALA A 81 33.66 -52.35 43.73
N LEU A 82 34.53 -52.79 44.64
CA LEU A 82 34.16 -53.61 45.79
C LEU A 82 33.63 -52.82 46.99
N THR A 83 33.91 -51.51 47.07
CA THR A 83 33.58 -50.70 48.23
C THR A 83 32.47 -49.71 47.94
N ARG A 84 32.73 -48.75 47.04
CA ARG A 84 31.83 -47.64 46.73
C ARG A 84 30.75 -48.01 45.72
N HIS A 85 31.01 -48.98 44.86
CA HIS A 85 30.10 -49.43 43.81
C HIS A 85 29.63 -50.88 43.99
N ALA A 86 29.68 -51.40 45.23
CA ALA A 86 29.35 -52.80 45.53
C ALA A 86 27.92 -53.19 45.14
N THR A 87 27.00 -52.22 45.10
CA THR A 87 25.59 -52.41 44.76
C THR A 87 25.21 -51.84 43.39
N CYS A 88 26.18 -51.42 42.58
CA CYS A 88 25.94 -50.81 41.28
C CYS A 88 26.22 -51.80 40.13
N ASP A 89 25.65 -51.56 38.95
CA ASP A 89 26.00 -52.30 37.72
C ASP A 89 27.37 -51.83 37.21
N VAL A 90 28.40 -52.58 37.61
CA VAL A 90 29.80 -52.35 37.27
C VAL A 90 30.23 -53.29 36.14
N ARG A 91 30.84 -52.71 35.11
CA ARG A 91 31.38 -53.43 33.95
C ARG A 91 32.86 -53.14 33.75
N THR A 92 33.56 -54.00 33.02
CA THR A 92 34.91 -53.67 32.55
C THR A 92 34.84 -52.50 31.57
N LEU A 93 35.92 -51.74 31.42
CA LEU A 93 35.94 -50.61 30.49
C LEU A 93 35.55 -51.00 29.05
N GLU A 94 35.94 -52.19 28.58
CA GLU A 94 35.62 -52.67 27.24
C GLU A 94 34.13 -52.99 27.07
N GLU A 95 33.53 -53.69 28.05
CA GLU A 95 32.09 -53.98 28.06
C GLU A 95 31.25 -52.72 28.24
N ALA A 96 31.68 -51.81 29.12
CA ALA A 96 31.02 -50.54 29.32
C ALA A 96 31.10 -49.65 28.08
N TYR A 97 32.27 -49.60 27.42
CA TYR A 97 32.46 -48.84 26.20
C TYR A 97 31.52 -49.33 25.09
N THR A 98 31.47 -50.63 24.85
CA THR A 98 30.56 -51.21 23.85
C THR A 98 29.10 -50.95 24.20
N THR A 99 28.73 -51.07 25.48
CA THR A 99 27.36 -50.81 25.98
C THR A 99 26.96 -49.33 25.81
N VAL A 100 27.78 -48.39 26.25
CA VAL A 100 27.52 -46.94 26.15
C VAL A 100 27.52 -46.50 24.69
N LEU A 101 28.47 -46.97 23.88
CA LEU A 101 28.53 -46.65 22.47
C LEU A 101 27.27 -47.12 21.74
N ASN A 102 26.85 -48.37 21.95
CA ASN A 102 25.74 -48.96 21.22
C ASN A 102 24.37 -48.47 21.72
N ASN A 103 24.18 -48.38 23.04
CA ASN A 103 22.86 -48.13 23.61
C ASN A 103 22.58 -46.65 23.85
N VAL A 104 23.62 -45.85 24.08
CA VAL A 104 23.48 -44.41 24.35
C VAL A 104 23.92 -43.63 23.12
N ILE A 105 25.20 -43.67 22.75
CA ILE A 105 25.76 -42.77 21.72
C ILE A 105 25.09 -43.00 20.36
N ARG A 106 25.02 -44.24 19.88
CA ARG A 106 24.38 -44.54 18.58
C ARG A 106 22.89 -44.23 18.56
N LYS A 107 22.19 -44.47 19.68
CA LYS A 107 20.76 -44.15 19.81
C LYS A 107 20.52 -42.64 19.75
N TRP A 108 21.35 -41.85 20.42
CA TRP A 108 21.26 -40.39 20.34
C TRP A 108 21.68 -39.89 18.95
N ALA A 109 22.74 -40.43 18.36
CA ALA A 109 23.17 -40.07 17.02
C ALA A 109 22.07 -40.30 15.97
N SER A 110 21.38 -41.45 16.03
CA SER A 110 20.26 -41.73 15.12
C SER A 110 19.06 -40.81 15.36
N GLN A 111 18.74 -40.50 16.61
CA GLN A 111 17.69 -39.53 16.93
C GLN A 111 18.02 -38.12 16.43
N PHE A 112 19.27 -37.67 16.58
CA PHE A 112 19.70 -36.36 16.07
C PHE A 112 19.74 -36.31 14.55
N SER A 113 20.24 -37.35 13.88
CA SER A 113 20.19 -37.45 12.41
C SER A 113 18.75 -37.36 11.90
N SER A 114 17.83 -38.16 12.46
CA SER A 114 16.43 -38.15 11.99
C SER A 114 15.75 -36.79 12.17
N ARG A 115 16.11 -36.04 13.23
CA ARG A 115 15.61 -34.68 13.46
C ARG A 115 16.27 -33.66 12.52
N ALA A 116 17.56 -33.80 12.26
CA ALA A 116 18.29 -32.95 11.31
C ALA A 116 17.73 -33.14 9.90
N ASP A 117 17.55 -34.39 9.46
CA ASP A 117 16.95 -34.72 8.16
C ASP A 117 15.52 -34.17 8.05
N GLY A 118 14.73 -34.29 9.12
CA GLY A 118 13.40 -33.71 9.21
C GLY A 118 13.40 -32.18 9.05
N LEU A 119 14.32 -31.49 9.71
CA LEU A 119 14.45 -30.02 9.60
C LEU A 119 14.93 -29.59 8.21
N GLU A 120 15.96 -30.23 7.67
CA GLU A 120 16.55 -29.83 6.38
C GLU A 120 15.57 -30.03 5.22
N LEU A 121 14.85 -31.15 5.19
CA LEU A 121 13.95 -31.43 4.07
C LEU A 121 12.55 -30.85 4.29
N THR A 122 11.92 -31.08 5.45
CA THR A 122 10.51 -30.75 5.60
C THR A 122 10.29 -29.30 6.00
N PHE A 123 11.12 -28.77 6.91
CA PHE A 123 10.94 -27.40 7.39
C PHE A 123 11.43 -26.38 6.35
N ALA A 124 12.55 -26.65 5.67
CA ALA A 124 13.00 -25.77 4.58
C ALA A 124 11.98 -25.72 3.43
N GLN A 125 11.44 -26.88 3.02
CA GLN A 125 10.40 -26.92 1.99
C GLN A 125 9.13 -26.17 2.43
N GLN A 126 8.69 -26.34 3.69
CA GLN A 126 7.54 -25.60 4.21
C GLN A 126 7.76 -24.08 4.20
N LEU A 127 8.97 -23.60 4.49
CA LEU A 127 9.31 -22.19 4.41
C LEU A 127 9.32 -21.68 2.97
N GLU A 128 9.80 -22.49 2.04
CA GLU A 128 9.77 -22.18 0.61
C GLU A 128 8.34 -22.10 0.07
N ASP A 129 7.49 -23.07 0.40
CA ASP A 129 6.07 -23.06 0.05
C ASP A 129 5.34 -21.84 0.62
N LYS A 130 5.65 -21.48 1.88
CA LYS A 130 5.07 -20.27 2.52
C LYS A 130 5.56 -18.98 1.86
N ARG A 131 6.82 -18.91 1.47
CA ARG A 131 7.38 -17.77 0.73
C ARG A 131 6.67 -17.61 -0.61
N GLU A 132 6.45 -18.69 -1.35
CA GLU A 132 5.72 -18.65 -2.62
C GLU A 132 4.26 -18.25 -2.44
N GLU A 133 3.58 -18.82 -1.44
CA GLU A 133 2.20 -18.45 -1.09
C GLU A 133 2.07 -16.94 -0.80
N TRP A 134 2.98 -16.39 0.01
CA TRP A 134 2.98 -14.96 0.32
C TRP A 134 3.36 -14.09 -0.88
N SER A 135 4.27 -14.56 -1.73
CA SER A 135 4.63 -13.87 -2.97
C SER A 135 3.43 -13.78 -3.93
N MET A 136 2.67 -14.86 -4.09
CA MET A 136 1.45 -14.86 -4.92
C MET A 136 0.39 -13.93 -4.33
N LYS A 137 0.13 -14.02 -3.02
CA LYS A 137 -0.82 -13.11 -2.34
C LYS A 137 -0.43 -11.64 -2.46
N LEU A 138 0.87 -11.34 -2.38
CA LEU A 138 1.37 -9.98 -2.56
C LEU A 138 1.13 -9.49 -4.00
N GLN A 139 1.40 -10.33 -5.00
CA GLN A 139 1.17 -10.00 -6.41
C GLN A 139 -0.33 -9.81 -6.70
N GLU A 140 -1.20 -10.64 -6.13
CA GLU A 140 -2.65 -10.48 -6.21
C GLU A 140 -3.10 -9.15 -5.59
N ALA A 141 -2.65 -8.84 -4.38
CA ALA A 141 -2.96 -7.57 -3.71
C ALA A 141 -2.48 -6.35 -4.52
N GLN A 142 -1.27 -6.41 -5.09
CA GLN A 142 -0.76 -5.36 -5.99
C GLN A 142 -1.62 -5.22 -7.24
N SER A 143 -2.06 -6.33 -7.83
CA SER A 143 -2.92 -6.30 -9.02
C SER A 143 -4.30 -5.69 -8.73
N VAL A 144 -4.87 -5.99 -7.57
CA VAL A 144 -6.15 -5.41 -7.11
C VAL A 144 -5.99 -3.92 -6.85
N LEU A 145 -4.91 -3.52 -6.17
CA LEU A 145 -4.62 -2.11 -5.91
C LEU A 145 -4.48 -1.32 -7.21
N ASN A 146 -3.72 -1.84 -8.18
CA ASN A 146 -3.54 -1.18 -9.47
C ASN A 146 -4.88 -1.01 -10.23
N ARG A 147 -5.73 -2.04 -10.24
CA ARG A 147 -7.08 -1.94 -10.84
C ARG A 147 -7.93 -0.89 -10.14
N MET A 148 -7.93 -0.85 -8.81
CA MET A 148 -8.65 0.19 -8.06
C MET A 148 -8.12 1.59 -8.36
N CYS A 149 -6.81 1.78 -8.48
CA CYS A 149 -6.21 3.04 -8.88
C CYS A 149 -6.64 3.45 -10.30
N ASP A 150 -6.67 2.50 -11.24
CA ASP A 150 -7.14 2.73 -12.60
C ASP A 150 -8.63 3.14 -12.61
N ASP A 151 -9.48 2.44 -11.88
CA ASP A 151 -10.92 2.73 -11.75
C ASP A 151 -11.18 4.11 -11.11
N VAL A 152 -10.41 4.48 -10.08
CA VAL A 152 -10.47 5.83 -9.50
C VAL A 152 -10.02 6.87 -10.52
N THR A 153 -8.97 6.59 -11.28
CA THR A 153 -8.46 7.53 -12.27
C THR A 153 -9.44 7.73 -13.43
N THR A 154 -10.10 6.67 -13.91
CA THR A 154 -11.12 6.75 -14.96
C THR A 154 -12.34 7.53 -14.49
N THR A 155 -12.87 7.22 -13.30
CA THR A 155 -14.02 7.93 -12.72
C THR A 155 -13.74 9.43 -12.49
N VAL A 156 -12.53 9.79 -12.04
CA VAL A 156 -12.12 11.20 -11.90
C VAL A 156 -12.08 11.89 -13.26
N ARG A 157 -11.49 11.27 -14.29
CA ARG A 157 -11.45 11.83 -15.65
C ARG A 157 -12.84 12.00 -16.27
N GLU A 158 -13.74 11.03 -16.05
CA GLU A 158 -15.13 11.11 -16.49
C GLU A 158 -15.87 12.26 -15.81
N LEU A 159 -15.70 12.43 -14.50
CA LEU A 159 -16.26 13.56 -13.75
C LEU A 159 -15.71 14.91 -14.24
N GLU A 160 -14.39 15.01 -14.46
CA GLU A 160 -13.74 16.21 -14.98
C GLU A 160 -14.26 16.58 -16.37
N THR A 161 -14.33 15.62 -17.28
CA THR A 161 -14.83 15.86 -18.65
C THR A 161 -16.31 16.22 -18.65
N SER A 162 -17.12 15.60 -17.81
CA SER A 162 -18.53 15.92 -17.63
C SER A 162 -18.73 17.34 -17.09
N LEU A 163 -18.02 17.70 -16.02
CA LEU A 163 -18.05 19.03 -15.41
C LEU A 163 -17.62 20.10 -16.42
N THR A 164 -16.52 19.86 -17.13
CA THR A 164 -16.00 20.81 -18.14
C THR A 164 -16.99 21.00 -19.29
N ARG A 165 -17.61 19.91 -19.77
CA ARG A 165 -18.65 19.98 -20.81
C ARG A 165 -19.85 20.77 -20.32
N TRP A 166 -20.35 20.48 -19.13
CA TRP A 166 -21.48 21.16 -18.52
C TRP A 166 -21.19 22.65 -18.29
N LEU A 167 -20.00 23.00 -17.77
CA LEU A 167 -19.59 24.38 -17.53
C LEU A 167 -19.54 25.17 -18.85
N ASN A 168 -18.93 24.60 -19.89
CA ASN A 168 -18.86 25.22 -21.21
C ASN A 168 -20.26 25.43 -21.81
N GLN A 169 -21.15 24.44 -21.69
CA GLN A 169 -22.51 24.55 -22.21
C GLN A 169 -23.33 25.58 -21.42
N SER A 170 -23.23 25.58 -20.09
CA SER A 170 -23.91 26.53 -19.21
C SER A 170 -23.42 27.96 -19.46
N HIS A 171 -22.11 28.16 -19.59
CA HIS A 171 -21.53 29.46 -19.90
C HIS A 171 -21.97 29.97 -21.27
N ARG A 172 -21.93 29.14 -22.32
CA ARG A 172 -22.41 29.52 -23.66
C ARG A 172 -23.89 29.88 -23.66
N SER A 173 -24.72 29.07 -23.01
CA SER A 173 -26.16 29.33 -22.91
C SER A 173 -26.46 30.62 -22.15
N PHE A 174 -25.76 30.85 -21.03
CA PHE A 174 -25.90 32.07 -20.25
C PHE A 174 -25.44 33.31 -21.03
N ALA A 175 -24.29 33.24 -21.71
CA ALA A 175 -23.77 34.33 -22.54
C ALA A 175 -24.74 34.69 -23.68
N GLN A 176 -25.30 33.69 -24.37
CA GLN A 176 -26.29 33.93 -25.43
C GLN A 176 -27.57 34.60 -24.91
N GLU A 177 -28.05 34.21 -23.74
CA GLU A 177 -29.22 34.86 -23.13
C GLU A 177 -28.89 36.28 -22.66
N HIS A 178 -27.72 36.49 -22.08
CA HIS A 178 -27.25 37.81 -21.70
C HIS A 178 -27.17 38.74 -22.92
N ASP A 179 -26.59 38.28 -24.03
CA ASP A 179 -26.51 39.06 -25.26
C ASP A 179 -27.89 39.39 -25.82
N LYS A 180 -28.82 38.42 -25.87
CA LYS A 180 -30.21 38.67 -26.29
C LYS A 180 -30.91 39.72 -25.42
N ILE A 181 -30.69 39.67 -24.11
CA ILE A 181 -31.25 40.64 -23.17
C ILE A 181 -30.62 42.01 -23.40
N ARG A 182 -29.29 42.09 -23.55
CA ARG A 182 -28.58 43.34 -23.84
C ARG A 182 -29.12 43.97 -25.12
N ASP A 183 -29.18 43.22 -26.21
CA ASP A 183 -29.64 43.71 -27.51
C ASP A 183 -31.11 44.19 -27.44
N HIS A 184 -31.95 43.50 -26.66
CA HIS A 184 -33.34 43.91 -26.44
C HIS A 184 -33.44 45.22 -25.62
N VAL A 185 -32.61 45.38 -24.59
CA VAL A 185 -32.54 46.60 -23.77
C VAL A 185 -32.01 47.77 -24.61
N GLU A 186 -30.93 47.57 -25.37
CA GLU A 186 -30.36 48.60 -26.25
C GLU A 186 -31.36 49.05 -27.31
N SER A 187 -32.00 48.12 -28.02
CA SER A 187 -33.05 48.44 -29.02
C SER A 187 -34.21 49.23 -28.42
N THR A 188 -34.63 48.86 -27.21
CA THR A 188 -35.68 49.54 -26.47
C THR A 188 -35.27 50.97 -26.07
N LEU A 189 -34.03 51.15 -25.60
CA LEU A 189 -33.48 52.48 -25.25
C LEU A 189 -33.28 53.37 -26.48
N GLU A 190 -32.83 52.82 -27.61
CA GLU A 190 -32.70 53.57 -28.87
C GLU A 190 -34.06 54.04 -29.39
N SER A 191 -35.08 53.20 -29.30
CA SER A 191 -36.47 53.57 -29.63
C SER A 191 -36.93 54.76 -28.77
N TYR A 192 -36.63 54.75 -27.47
CA TYR A 192 -36.92 55.88 -26.59
C TYR A 192 -36.15 57.14 -26.94
N ALA A 193 -34.86 57.04 -27.25
CA ALA A 193 -34.06 58.19 -27.66
C ALA A 193 -34.64 58.84 -28.93
N LYS A 194 -34.98 58.03 -29.94
CA LYS A 194 -35.62 58.49 -31.18
C LYS A 194 -36.96 59.19 -30.92
N ASN A 195 -37.81 58.59 -30.08
CA ASN A 195 -39.11 59.16 -29.73
C ASN A 195 -38.97 60.49 -28.96
N ALA A 196 -38.02 60.56 -28.02
CA ALA A 196 -37.74 61.78 -27.26
C ALA A 196 -37.24 62.91 -28.16
N ASP A 197 -36.34 62.61 -29.10
CA ASP A 197 -35.82 63.59 -30.05
C ASP A 197 -36.88 64.08 -31.03
N MET A 198 -37.75 63.19 -31.52
CA MET A 198 -38.92 63.59 -32.30
C MET A 198 -39.80 64.58 -31.52
N LEU A 199 -40.17 64.29 -30.27
CA LEU A 199 -40.98 65.19 -29.44
C LEU A 199 -40.30 66.55 -29.21
N ARG A 200 -38.98 66.56 -29.00
CA ARG A 200 -38.19 67.81 -28.86
C ARG A 200 -38.20 68.65 -30.14
N GLN A 201 -38.09 68.02 -31.30
CA GLN A 201 -38.11 68.71 -32.59
C GLN A 201 -39.49 69.33 -32.88
N GLN A 202 -40.57 68.60 -32.61
CA GLN A 202 -41.94 69.06 -32.88
C GLN A 202 -42.39 70.20 -31.94
N ARG A 203 -41.84 70.28 -30.72
CA ARG A 203 -42.10 71.39 -29.78
C ARG A 203 -41.66 72.77 -30.31
N ARG A 204 -40.80 72.82 -31.34
CA ARG A 204 -40.33 74.06 -31.97
C ARG A 204 -41.30 74.61 -33.03
N LEU A 205 -42.37 73.89 -33.35
CA LEU A 205 -43.33 74.29 -34.39
C LEU A 205 -44.41 75.26 -33.88
N PRO A 206 -45.05 76.03 -34.78
CA PRO A 206 -46.21 76.86 -34.45
C PRO A 206 -47.37 76.03 -33.87
N ALA A 207 -48.14 76.63 -32.94
CA ALA A 207 -49.18 75.94 -32.16
C ALA A 207 -50.20 75.14 -33.01
N ALA A 208 -50.62 75.67 -34.16
CA ALA A 208 -51.53 74.98 -35.07
C ALA A 208 -50.95 73.69 -35.67
N ARG A 209 -49.64 73.67 -35.99
CA ARG A 209 -48.96 72.47 -36.50
C ARG A 209 -48.69 71.45 -35.39
N MET A 210 -48.43 71.90 -34.17
CA MET A 210 -48.33 70.97 -33.03
C MET A 210 -49.66 70.23 -32.82
N LEU A 211 -50.80 70.93 -32.84
CA LEU A 211 -52.12 70.31 -32.66
C LEU A 211 -52.43 69.25 -33.73
N LEU A 212 -52.05 69.51 -34.99
CA LEU A 212 -52.14 68.51 -36.07
C LEU A 212 -51.27 67.28 -35.78
N PHE A 213 -50.00 67.50 -35.40
CA PHE A 213 -49.09 66.40 -35.04
C PHE A 213 -49.62 65.54 -33.88
N TYR A 214 -50.15 66.18 -32.81
CA TYR A 214 -50.73 65.49 -31.66
C TYR A 214 -51.98 64.68 -32.05
N ASN A 215 -52.79 65.17 -32.98
CA ASN A 215 -53.97 64.47 -33.47
C ASN A 215 -53.61 63.28 -34.37
N GLU A 216 -52.63 63.46 -35.26
CA GLU A 216 -52.16 62.41 -36.18
C GLU A 216 -51.43 61.27 -35.45
N ASN A 217 -50.68 61.58 -34.40
CA ASN A 217 -49.87 60.61 -33.64
C ASN A 217 -50.48 60.24 -32.29
N HIS A 218 -51.78 60.47 -32.09
CA HIS A 218 -52.44 60.33 -30.79
C HIS A 218 -52.33 58.92 -30.20
N VAL A 219 -52.28 57.86 -31.03
CA VAL A 219 -52.15 56.47 -30.58
C VAL A 219 -50.76 56.23 -29.97
N MET A 220 -49.70 56.57 -30.70
CA MET A 220 -48.31 56.42 -30.24
C MET A 220 -48.03 57.27 -29.00
N LEU A 221 -48.53 58.51 -28.96
CA LEU A 221 -48.42 59.40 -27.80
C LEU A 221 -49.19 58.85 -26.59
N ARG A 222 -50.37 58.27 -26.82
CA ARG A 222 -51.17 57.62 -25.79
C ARG A 222 -50.47 56.39 -25.22
N GLU A 223 -49.81 55.58 -26.05
CA GLU A 223 -48.96 54.45 -25.61
C GLU A 223 -47.72 54.93 -24.81
N LEU A 224 -47.14 56.06 -25.21
CA LEU A 224 -46.05 56.72 -24.48
C LEU A 224 -46.47 57.25 -23.10
N LEU A 225 -47.71 57.73 -22.96
CA LEU A 225 -48.23 58.37 -21.74
C LEU A 225 -48.93 57.41 -20.77
N LEU A 226 -49.70 56.43 -21.27
CA LEU A 226 -50.46 55.49 -20.45
C LEU A 226 -49.59 54.34 -19.89
N GLY A 227 -48.33 54.29 -20.28
CA GLY A 227 -47.37 53.35 -19.71
C GLY A 227 -47.42 51.99 -20.38
N THR A 228 -46.79 51.92 -21.55
CA THR A 228 -45.99 50.77 -21.99
C THR A 228 -44.50 51.13 -22.13
N THR A 229 -44.04 52.24 -21.52
CA THR A 229 -42.85 52.94 -22.04
C THR A 229 -41.81 53.42 -20.99
N PRO A 230 -42.03 54.35 -20.03
CA PRO A 230 -40.97 54.66 -19.04
C PRO A 230 -40.80 53.58 -17.96
N ARG A 231 -41.92 53.08 -17.42
CA ARG A 231 -41.94 52.00 -16.42
C ARG A 231 -41.56 50.64 -16.98
N ASP A 232 -41.68 50.45 -18.30
CA ASP A 232 -41.34 49.18 -18.94
C ASP A 232 -39.84 49.01 -19.13
N SER A 233 -39.06 50.06 -19.35
CA SER A 233 -37.59 49.94 -19.36
C SER A 233 -37.04 49.53 -18.00
N GLU A 234 -37.46 50.18 -16.91
CA GLU A 234 -37.07 49.81 -15.55
C GLU A 234 -37.60 48.43 -15.14
N ARG A 235 -38.86 48.12 -15.46
CA ARG A 235 -39.41 46.77 -15.23
C ARG A 235 -38.71 45.72 -16.06
N MET A 236 -38.36 46.00 -17.31
CA MET A 236 -37.62 45.11 -18.20
C MET A 236 -36.22 44.86 -17.68
N ILE A 237 -35.48 45.90 -17.30
CA ILE A 237 -34.16 45.79 -16.68
C ILE A 237 -34.25 45.01 -15.37
N ALA A 238 -35.24 45.30 -14.52
CA ALA A 238 -35.46 44.57 -13.27
C ALA A 238 -35.90 43.11 -13.48
N GLN A 239 -36.64 42.81 -14.55
CA GLN A 239 -37.06 41.46 -14.90
C GLN A 239 -35.92 40.67 -15.53
N ALA A 240 -35.13 41.29 -16.39
CA ALA A 240 -33.91 40.74 -16.97
C ALA A 240 -32.89 40.39 -15.87
N THR A 241 -32.66 41.31 -14.94
CA THR A 241 -31.76 41.09 -13.79
C THR A 241 -32.25 39.94 -12.92
N ARG A 242 -33.56 39.86 -12.64
CA ARG A 242 -34.15 38.73 -11.92
C ARG A 242 -34.02 37.40 -12.68
N HIS A 243 -34.27 37.40 -13.99
CA HIS A 243 -34.15 36.20 -14.82
C HIS A 243 -32.71 35.67 -14.83
N LEU A 244 -31.72 36.56 -15.05
CA LEU A 244 -30.31 36.21 -15.00
C LEU A 244 -29.89 35.74 -13.60
N GLY A 245 -30.42 36.36 -12.54
CA GLY A 245 -30.21 35.94 -11.16
C GLY A 245 -30.68 34.50 -10.91
N VAL A 246 -31.93 34.19 -11.26
CA VAL A 246 -32.49 32.82 -11.13
C VAL A 246 -31.69 31.80 -11.96
N ARG A 247 -31.24 32.18 -13.16
CA ARG A 247 -30.38 31.33 -13.99
C ARG A 247 -29.03 31.07 -13.32
N LEU A 248 -28.41 32.09 -12.73
CA LEU A 248 -27.17 31.96 -11.99
C LEU A 248 -27.33 31.06 -10.76
N ASP A 249 -28.43 31.20 -10.03
CA ASP A 249 -28.76 30.37 -8.87
C ASP A 249 -28.92 28.89 -9.26
N ASN A 250 -29.56 28.61 -10.39
CA ASN A 250 -29.69 27.25 -10.93
C ASN A 250 -28.34 26.64 -11.33
N ILE A 251 -27.45 27.44 -11.92
CA ILE A 251 -26.06 27.03 -12.24
C ILE A 251 -25.32 26.72 -10.93
N ASN A 252 -25.42 27.60 -9.93
CA ASN A 252 -24.80 27.40 -8.61
C ASN A 252 -25.33 26.14 -7.91
N ALA A 253 -26.64 25.89 -7.94
CA ALA A 253 -27.24 24.69 -7.37
C ALA A 253 -26.66 23.41 -8.03
N THR A 254 -26.51 23.41 -9.35
CA THR A 254 -25.91 22.29 -10.07
C THR A 254 -24.42 22.12 -9.74
N ALA A 255 -23.67 23.22 -9.58
CA ALA A 255 -22.28 23.17 -9.14
C ALA A 255 -22.14 22.58 -7.71
N VAL A 256 -23.10 22.86 -6.82
CA VAL A 256 -23.16 22.25 -5.49
C VAL A 256 -23.36 20.73 -5.59
N GLU A 257 -24.19 20.24 -6.51
CA GLU A 257 -24.36 18.79 -6.73
C GLU A 257 -23.06 18.13 -7.21
N TYR A 258 -22.33 18.73 -8.14
CA TYR A 258 -21.00 18.24 -8.53
C TYR A 258 -20.02 18.24 -7.35
N SER A 259 -20.05 19.27 -6.50
CA SER A 259 -19.23 19.30 -5.27
C SER A 259 -19.56 18.14 -4.32
N LYS A 260 -20.85 17.79 -4.17
CA LYS A 260 -21.27 16.63 -3.37
C LYS A 260 -20.75 15.31 -3.95
N LEU A 261 -20.83 15.13 -5.27
CA LEU A 261 -20.31 13.95 -5.95
C LEU A 261 -18.79 13.79 -5.75
N ILE A 262 -18.03 14.88 -5.90
CA ILE A 262 -16.58 14.88 -5.66
C ILE A 262 -16.26 14.51 -4.21
N ARG A 263 -16.96 15.09 -3.22
CA ARG A 263 -16.79 14.75 -1.80
C ARG A 263 -17.19 13.30 -1.47
N GLN A 264 -18.13 12.73 -2.21
CA GLN A 264 -18.51 11.32 -2.04
C GLN A 264 -17.41 10.42 -2.58
N LEU A 265 -16.86 10.71 -3.76
CA LEU A 265 -15.72 10.00 -4.32
C LEU A 265 -14.51 10.06 -3.37
N GLU A 266 -14.20 11.24 -2.84
CA GLU A 266 -13.10 11.44 -1.91
C GLU A 266 -13.28 10.63 -0.61
N ARG A 267 -14.51 10.55 -0.09
CA ARG A 267 -14.84 9.69 1.05
C ARG A 267 -14.66 8.21 0.71
N ASN A 268 -15.12 7.76 -0.46
CA ASN A 268 -14.98 6.37 -0.89
C ASN A 268 -13.51 5.97 -1.00
N ILE A 269 -12.65 6.85 -1.53
CA ILE A 269 -11.20 6.63 -1.61
C ILE A 269 -10.60 6.48 -0.21
N ARG A 270 -10.92 7.40 0.72
CA ARG A 270 -10.40 7.33 2.10
C ARG A 270 -10.88 6.10 2.88
N HIS A 271 -12.11 5.64 2.64
CA HIS A 271 -12.61 4.41 3.28
C HIS A 271 -11.95 3.16 2.71
N ALA A 272 -11.52 3.18 1.45
CA ALA A 272 -10.75 2.08 0.86
C ALA A 272 -9.33 1.96 1.42
N GLU A 273 -8.74 3.05 1.94
CA GLU A 273 -7.43 3.04 2.60
C GLU A 273 -7.45 2.51 4.06
N GLY A 274 -8.65 2.35 4.65
CA GLY A 274 -8.84 1.99 6.06
C GLY A 274 -9.24 0.54 6.34
N CYS A 275 -9.26 -0.34 5.33
CA CYS A 275 -9.56 -1.77 5.45
C CYS A 275 -8.33 -2.63 5.22
#